data_AF-I7GN87-F1
#
_entry.id   AF-I7GN87-F1
#
_cell.length_a   1.000
_cell.length_b   1.000
_cell.length_c   1.000
_cell.angle_alpha   90.00
_cell.angle_beta   90.00
_cell.angle_gamma   90.00
#
_symmetry.space_group_name_H-M   'P 1'
#
loop_
_entity.id
_entity.type
_entity.pdbx_description
1 polymer ?
#
loop_
_entity_poly.entity_id
_entity_poly.type
_entity_poly.pdbx_seq_one_letter_code
_entity_poly.pdbx_strand_id
1 'polypeptide(L)'
;MATLLARAGISCCELAEEDFLAVSPSDPRYREVHYILLDPSCSGSGMPSRQLEEPGAGTPSPARLHALAGFQQRALCHALTFPSLKRLVYSTCSLCQEENEDVVRDALQQNPGAFRLAPALPAWPHRGLSTFPGAKHCLRASPETTLSGGFFIAVIERVEAPR
;
A
#
# COMPACT_ATOMS: atom_id res chain seq x y z
N MET A 1 14.17 10.72 -11.70
CA MET A 1 13.54 10.93 -10.38
C MET A 1 14.23 12.04 -9.55
N ALA A 2 15.55 12.22 -9.64
CA ALA A 2 16.29 13.27 -8.90
C ALA A 2 15.81 14.72 -9.14
N THR A 3 15.22 15.04 -10.30
CA THR A 3 14.76 16.40 -10.63
C THR A 3 13.68 16.93 -9.69
N LEU A 4 12.74 16.08 -9.26
CA LEU A 4 11.66 16.50 -8.36
C LEU A 4 12.19 16.76 -6.95
N LEU A 5 13.05 15.85 -6.44
CA LEU A 5 13.66 15.97 -5.12
C LEU A 5 14.49 17.26 -5.01
N ALA A 6 15.32 17.54 -6.02
CA ALA A 6 16.11 18.76 -6.08
C ALA A 6 15.22 20.02 -6.17
N ARG A 7 14.21 20.01 -7.05
CA ARG A 7 13.28 21.14 -7.19
C ARG A 7 12.50 21.44 -5.92
N ALA A 8 12.15 20.42 -5.15
CA ALA A 8 11.47 20.55 -3.86
C ALA A 8 12.42 20.85 -2.69
N GLY A 9 13.74 20.91 -2.91
CA GLY A 9 14.73 21.18 -1.86
C GLY A 9 14.87 20.05 -0.83
N ILE A 10 14.55 18.81 -1.20
CA ILE A 10 14.66 17.66 -0.30
C ILE A 10 16.13 17.26 -0.16
N SER A 11 16.62 17.25 1.08
CA SER A 11 18.02 16.92 1.41
C SER A 11 18.18 15.64 2.25
N CYS A 12 17.08 14.94 2.57
CA CYS A 12 17.06 13.79 3.48
C CYS A 12 16.71 12.45 2.79
N CYS A 13 16.79 12.40 1.45
CA CYS A 13 16.44 11.21 0.68
C CYS A 13 17.70 10.54 0.12
N GLU A 14 17.91 9.28 0.51
CA GLU A 14 18.84 8.37 -0.14
C GLU A 14 18.08 7.56 -1.19
N LEU A 15 18.50 7.64 -2.45
CA LEU A 15 17.86 6.95 -3.58
C LEU A 15 18.71 5.76 -4.02
N ALA A 16 18.07 4.60 -4.16
CA ALA A 16 18.69 3.38 -4.68
C ALA A 16 17.85 2.80 -5.82
N GLU A 17 18.50 2.33 -6.89
CA GLU A 17 17.89 1.57 -7.97
C GLU A 17 18.02 0.08 -7.65
N GLU A 18 17.11 -0.42 -6.81
CA GLU A 18 17.14 -1.79 -6.27
C GLU A 18 15.73 -2.40 -6.28
N ASP A 19 15.65 -3.73 -6.39
CA ASP A 19 14.41 -4.46 -6.10
C ASP A 19 14.17 -4.46 -4.59
N PHE A 20 13.03 -3.92 -4.16
CA PHE A 20 12.67 -3.87 -2.75
C PHE A 20 12.66 -5.26 -2.10
N LEU A 21 12.32 -6.32 -2.83
CA LEU A 21 12.33 -7.69 -2.30
C LEU A 21 13.75 -8.21 -2.03
N ALA A 22 14.78 -7.57 -2.59
CA ALA A 22 16.19 -7.89 -2.36
C ALA A 22 16.81 -7.06 -1.21
N VAL A 23 16.11 -6.03 -0.73
CA VAL A 23 16.55 -5.20 0.40
C VAL A 23 16.48 -6.03 1.67
N SER A 24 17.61 -6.22 2.37
CA SER A 24 17.59 -7.00 3.60
C SER A 24 17.00 -6.19 4.77
N PRO A 25 15.92 -6.67 5.43
CA PRO A 25 15.36 -6.00 6.61
C PRO A 25 16.32 -5.95 7.80
N SER A 26 17.32 -6.83 7.81
CA SER A 26 18.36 -6.91 8.86
C SER A 26 19.61 -6.09 8.54
N ASP A 27 19.66 -5.41 7.38
CA ASP A 27 20.77 -4.52 7.05
C ASP A 27 20.90 -3.40 8.12
N PRO A 28 22.10 -3.16 8.67
CA PRO A 28 22.32 -2.12 9.67
C PRO A 28 21.87 -0.71 9.26
N ARG A 29 21.79 -0.42 7.95
CA ARG A 29 21.25 0.83 7.39
C ARG A 29 19.77 1.04 7.73
N TYR A 30 19.00 -0.04 7.83
CA TYR A 30 17.54 0.04 8.01
C TYR A 30 17.07 -0.32 9.43
N ARG A 31 18.00 -0.54 10.36
CA ARG A 31 17.69 -0.96 11.74
C ARG A 31 16.73 -0.02 12.48
N GLU A 32 16.72 1.27 12.13
CA GLU A 32 15.88 2.31 12.76
C GLU A 32 14.68 2.72 11.90
N VAL A 33 14.35 1.94 10.86
CA VAL A 33 13.15 2.18 10.05
C VAL A 33 11.91 1.86 10.88
N HIS A 34 11.28 2.93 11.39
CA HIS A 34 10.02 2.86 12.14
C HIS A 34 8.78 2.99 11.26
N TYR A 35 8.92 3.56 10.06
CA TYR A 35 7.83 3.89 9.17
C TYR A 35 8.15 3.47 7.74
N ILE A 36 7.19 2.82 7.07
CA ILE A 36 7.28 2.44 5.67
C ILE A 36 6.05 2.96 4.94
N LEU A 37 6.26 3.56 3.77
CA LEU A 37 5.22 3.83 2.78
C LEU A 37 5.43 2.85 1.63
N LEU A 38 4.47 1.97 1.41
CA LEU A 38 4.48 0.97 0.37
C LEU A 38 3.35 1.29 -0.64
N ASP A 39 3.74 1.88 -1.76
CA ASP A 39 2.86 2.24 -2.89
C ASP A 39 3.31 1.48 -4.15
N PRO A 40 3.03 0.17 -4.24
CA PRO A 40 3.52 -0.67 -5.32
C PRO A 40 2.78 -0.38 -6.64
N SER A 41 3.37 -0.87 -7.73
CA SER A 41 2.69 -0.86 -9.03
C SER A 41 1.34 -1.57 -8.93
N CYS A 42 0.30 -0.89 -9.42
CA CYS A 42 -1.08 -1.33 -9.41
C CYS A 42 -1.63 -1.44 -10.85
N SER A 43 -2.81 -2.03 -11.02
CA SER A 43 -3.49 -2.08 -12.34
C SER A 43 -3.72 -0.68 -12.92
N GLY A 44 -3.94 0.30 -12.04
CA GLY A 44 -4.27 1.69 -12.37
C GLY A 44 -5.74 1.88 -12.71
N SER A 45 -6.61 0.93 -12.34
CA SER A 45 -8.04 0.95 -12.65
C SER A 45 -8.76 2.20 -12.12
N GLY A 46 -8.21 2.85 -11.09
CA GLY A 46 -8.74 4.08 -10.51
C GLY A 46 -8.25 5.39 -11.16
N MET A 47 -7.34 5.35 -12.14
CA MET A 47 -6.75 6.55 -12.74
C MET A 47 -7.55 7.00 -13.98
N PRO A 48 -8.26 8.15 -13.95
CA PRO A 48 -9.07 8.61 -15.09
C PRO A 48 -8.23 8.90 -16.33
N SER A 49 -7.02 9.46 -16.16
CA SER A 49 -6.09 9.73 -17.25
C SER A 49 -5.73 8.48 -18.03
N ARG A 50 -5.60 7.33 -17.34
CA ARG A 50 -5.26 6.05 -17.96
C ARG A 50 -6.40 5.50 -18.82
N GLN A 51 -7.63 5.78 -18.43
CA GLN A 51 -8.82 5.41 -19.22
C GLN A 51 -8.99 6.31 -20.45
N LEU A 52 -8.53 7.57 -20.37
CA LEU A 52 -8.54 8.52 -21.49
C LEU A 52 -7.44 8.22 -22.51
N GLU A 53 -6.25 7.81 -22.05
CA GLU A 53 -5.13 7.43 -22.91
C GLU A 53 -5.39 6.10 -23.63
N GLU A 54 -6.00 5.13 -22.94
CA GLU A 54 -6.22 3.78 -23.45
C GLU A 54 -7.68 3.33 -23.15
N PRO A 55 -8.61 3.49 -24.09
CA PRO A 55 -10.00 3.05 -23.93
C PRO A 55 -10.07 1.53 -23.69
N GLY A 56 -10.48 1.12 -22.49
CA GLY A 56 -10.50 -0.29 -22.05
C GLY A 56 -9.39 -0.67 -21.05
N ALA A 57 -8.39 0.20 -20.83
CA ALA A 57 -7.33 -0.03 -19.84
C ALA A 57 -7.80 0.06 -18.37
N GLY A 58 -9.04 0.48 -18.12
CA GLY A 58 -9.65 0.48 -16.78
C GLY A 58 -9.87 -0.92 -16.21
N THR A 59 -9.95 -1.95 -17.06
CA THR A 59 -10.11 -3.35 -16.65
C THR A 59 -8.84 -4.14 -17.01
N PRO A 60 -7.93 -4.40 -16.05
CA PRO A 60 -6.75 -5.22 -16.30
C PRO A 60 -7.17 -6.65 -16.70
N SER A 61 -6.37 -7.32 -17.52
CA SER A 61 -6.58 -8.75 -17.76
C SER A 61 -6.44 -9.53 -16.44
N PRO A 62 -7.20 -10.62 -16.24
CA PRO A 62 -7.13 -11.40 -15.00
C PRO A 62 -5.71 -11.87 -14.66
N ALA A 63 -4.95 -12.30 -15.66
CA ALA A 63 -3.56 -12.73 -15.48
C ALA A 63 -2.65 -11.59 -15.00
N ARG A 64 -2.82 -10.37 -15.55
CA ARG A 64 -2.05 -9.20 -15.12
C ARG A 64 -2.45 -8.77 -13.70
N LEU A 65 -3.76 -8.73 -13.41
CA LEU A 65 -4.27 -8.39 -12.09
C LEU A 65 -3.70 -9.33 -11.03
N HIS A 66 -3.76 -10.63 -11.28
CA HIS A 66 -3.23 -11.65 -10.39
C HIS A 66 -1.71 -11.55 -10.17
N ALA A 67 -0.94 -11.30 -11.24
CA ALA A 67 0.50 -11.10 -11.15
C ALA A 67 0.87 -9.86 -10.31
N LEU A 68 0.12 -8.76 -10.48
CA LEU A 68 0.29 -7.52 -9.70
C LEU A 68 -0.04 -7.76 -8.22
N ALA A 69 -1.21 -8.35 -7.93
CA ALA A 69 -1.62 -8.69 -6.57
C ALA A 69 -0.61 -9.63 -5.88
N GLY A 70 -0.09 -10.62 -6.60
CA GLY A 70 0.96 -11.50 -6.09
C GLY A 70 2.26 -10.76 -5.75
N PHE A 71 2.68 -9.78 -6.56
CA PHE A 71 3.83 -8.93 -6.22
C PHE A 71 3.55 -8.05 -5.01
N GLN A 72 2.38 -7.41 -4.96
CA GLN A 72 1.94 -6.55 -3.87
C GLN A 72 1.91 -7.30 -2.53
N GLN A 73 1.40 -8.52 -2.53
CA GLN A 73 1.41 -9.41 -1.37
C GLN A 73 2.84 -9.70 -0.88
N ARG A 74 3.74 -10.09 -1.79
CA ARG A 74 5.16 -10.33 -1.44
C ARG A 74 5.82 -9.08 -0.86
N ALA A 75 5.61 -7.93 -1.48
CA ALA A 75 6.19 -6.67 -1.03
C ALA A 75 5.64 -6.24 0.34
N LEU A 76 4.33 -6.38 0.58
CA LEU A 76 3.72 -6.06 1.86
C LEU A 76 4.20 -7.00 2.96
N CYS A 77 4.21 -8.31 2.71
CA CYS A 77 4.75 -9.27 3.68
C CYS A 77 6.23 -9.00 3.98
N HIS A 78 7.04 -8.71 2.95
CA HIS A 78 8.44 -8.35 3.13
C HIS A 78 8.60 -7.08 3.98
N ALA A 79 7.86 -6.01 3.71
CA ALA A 79 7.91 -4.77 4.47
C ALA A 79 7.57 -4.96 5.95
N LEU A 80 6.63 -5.85 6.28
CA LEU A 80 6.25 -6.16 7.66
C LEU A 80 7.35 -6.91 8.45
N THR A 81 8.41 -7.39 7.79
CA THR A 81 9.54 -8.06 8.45
C THR A 81 10.61 -7.09 8.98
N PHE A 82 10.49 -5.78 8.71
CA PHE A 82 11.45 -4.78 9.21
C PHE A 82 11.37 -4.72 10.75
N PRO A 83 12.50 -4.94 11.47
CA PRO A 83 12.49 -5.28 12.90
C PRO A 83 11.97 -4.16 13.79
N SER A 84 12.21 -2.90 13.38
CA SER A 84 11.80 -1.73 14.14
C SER A 84 10.50 -1.10 13.65
N LEU A 85 9.83 -1.71 12.65
CA LEU A 85 8.62 -1.17 12.07
C LEU A 85 7.53 -0.94 13.12
N LYS A 86 6.99 0.28 13.16
CA LYS A 86 5.87 0.67 14.03
C LYS A 86 4.59 0.87 13.24
N ARG A 87 4.68 1.50 12.06
CA ARG A 87 3.54 1.77 11.19
C ARG A 87 3.93 1.68 9.73
N LEU A 88 3.10 1.00 8.94
CA LEU A 88 3.20 0.92 7.49
C LEU A 88 1.93 1.47 6.87
N VAL A 89 2.07 2.22 5.78
CA VAL A 89 0.96 2.62 4.92
C VAL A 89 1.08 1.86 3.61
N TYR A 90 0.06 1.05 3.31
CA TYR A 90 -0.10 0.40 2.01
C TYR A 90 -1.11 1.19 1.19
N SER A 91 -0.78 1.52 -0.04
CA SER A 91 -1.70 2.22 -0.94
C SER A 91 -1.67 1.68 -2.36
N THR A 92 -2.77 1.85 -3.07
CA THR A 92 -2.82 1.61 -4.51
C THR A 92 -3.72 2.63 -5.20
N CYS A 93 -3.47 2.82 -6.48
CA CYS A 93 -4.31 3.49 -7.45
C CYS A 93 -5.40 2.58 -8.08
N SER A 94 -5.78 1.49 -7.39
CA SER A 94 -6.69 0.46 -7.93
C SER A 94 -8.02 0.45 -7.20
N LEU A 95 -9.08 0.14 -7.95
CA LEU A 95 -10.41 -0.15 -7.43
C LEU A 95 -10.64 -1.65 -7.15
N CYS A 96 -9.74 -2.52 -7.62
CA CYS A 96 -9.86 -3.97 -7.51
C CYS A 96 -9.60 -4.46 -6.08
N GLN A 97 -10.52 -5.25 -5.52
CA GLN A 97 -10.36 -5.86 -4.18
C GLN A 97 -9.11 -6.76 -4.09
N GLU A 98 -8.81 -7.48 -5.18
CA GLU A 98 -7.68 -8.41 -5.28
C GLU A 98 -6.33 -7.72 -5.03
N GLU A 99 -6.19 -6.43 -5.38
CA GLU A 99 -4.99 -5.62 -5.15
C GLU A 99 -5.03 -4.87 -3.81
N ASN A 100 -6.15 -4.92 -3.09
CA ASN A 100 -6.45 -4.04 -1.97
C ASN A 100 -6.72 -4.84 -0.70
N GLU A 101 -8.00 -5.05 -0.38
CA GLU A 101 -8.43 -5.75 0.83
C GLU A 101 -7.88 -7.16 0.92
N ASP A 102 -7.77 -7.88 -0.20
CA ASP A 102 -7.26 -9.25 -0.21
C ASP A 102 -5.76 -9.30 0.13
N VAL A 103 -4.95 -8.41 -0.46
CA VAL A 103 -3.53 -8.26 -0.13
C VAL A 103 -3.33 -7.95 1.35
N VAL A 104 -4.10 -6.99 1.88
CA VAL A 104 -4.00 -6.57 3.29
C VAL A 104 -4.43 -7.70 4.23
N ARG A 105 -5.56 -8.36 3.93
CA ARG A 105 -6.06 -9.50 4.71
C ARG A 105 -5.00 -10.58 4.80
N ASP A 106 -4.44 -11.00 3.67
CA ASP A 106 -3.52 -12.11 3.61
C ASP A 106 -2.19 -11.79 4.33
N ALA A 107 -1.70 -10.55 4.22
CA ALA A 107 -0.50 -10.12 4.94
C ALA A 107 -0.69 -10.11 6.47
N LEU A 108 -1.87 -9.71 6.95
CA LEU A 108 -2.21 -9.76 8.38
C LEU A 108 -2.38 -11.21 8.87
N GLN A 109 -2.93 -12.10 8.04
CA GLN A 109 -3.06 -13.52 8.36
C GLN A 109 -1.70 -14.23 8.45
N GLN A 110 -0.70 -13.79 7.69
CA GLN A 110 0.68 -14.30 7.79
C GLN A 110 1.41 -13.81 9.06
N ASN A 111 0.92 -12.74 9.69
CA ASN A 111 1.51 -12.13 10.88
C ASN A 111 0.49 -12.00 12.03
N PRO A 112 -0.16 -13.12 12.45
CA PRO A 112 -1.29 -13.07 13.35
C PRO A 112 -0.90 -12.46 14.70
N GLY A 113 -1.60 -11.40 15.10
CA GLY A 113 -1.38 -10.70 16.36
C GLY A 113 -0.17 -9.77 16.41
N ALA A 114 0.72 -9.79 15.41
CA ALA A 114 1.87 -8.89 15.35
C ALA A 114 1.47 -7.49 14.84
N PHE A 115 0.48 -7.42 13.94
CA PHE A 115 0.01 -6.18 13.33
C PHE A 115 -1.52 -6.07 13.35
N ARG A 116 -2.02 -4.82 13.33
CA ARG A 116 -3.46 -4.50 13.24
C ARG A 116 -3.71 -3.36 12.26
N LEU A 117 -4.94 -3.26 11.74
CA LEU A 117 -5.38 -2.07 11.02
C LEU A 117 -5.75 -0.94 11.98
N ALA A 118 -5.10 0.21 11.82
CA ALA A 118 -5.43 1.43 12.53
C ALA A 118 -6.57 2.17 11.80
N PRO A 119 -7.55 2.72 12.54
CA PRO A 119 -8.61 3.53 11.93
C PRO A 119 -8.03 4.85 11.41
N ALA A 120 -7.74 4.90 10.12
CA ALA A 120 -7.22 6.10 9.47
C ALA A 120 -8.34 7.12 9.20
N LEU A 121 -8.01 8.40 9.31
CA LEU A 121 -8.85 9.56 8.92
C LEU A 121 -10.36 9.34 9.16
N PRO A 122 -10.85 9.38 10.41
CA PRO A 122 -12.23 9.03 10.74
C PRO A 122 -13.29 9.84 9.96
N ALA A 123 -12.98 11.09 9.60
CA ALA A 123 -13.83 11.97 8.82
C ALA A 123 -13.91 11.62 7.32
N TRP A 124 -13.02 10.75 6.81
CA TRP A 124 -13.08 10.30 5.44
C TRP A 124 -14.24 9.31 5.25
N PRO A 125 -15.20 9.61 4.35
CA PRO A 125 -16.48 8.90 4.31
C PRO A 125 -16.38 7.51 3.65
N HIS A 126 -15.48 7.34 2.69
CA HIS A 126 -15.40 6.12 1.87
C HIS A 126 -14.38 5.12 2.43
N ARG A 127 -14.87 3.94 2.80
CA ARG A 127 -14.08 2.94 3.55
C ARG A 127 -13.77 1.72 2.69
N GLY A 128 -12.84 0.90 3.18
CA GLY A 128 -12.57 -0.42 2.60
C GLY A 128 -13.82 -1.29 2.55
N LEU A 129 -13.86 -2.20 1.58
CA LEU A 129 -14.95 -3.16 1.42
C LEU A 129 -15.03 -4.08 2.65
N SER A 130 -16.23 -4.37 3.14
CA SER A 130 -16.45 -5.21 4.33
C SER A 130 -16.20 -6.70 4.09
N THR A 131 -15.01 -7.06 3.62
CA THR A 131 -14.62 -8.42 3.21
C THR A 131 -13.96 -9.21 4.34
N PHE A 132 -13.44 -8.54 5.37
CA PHE A 132 -12.89 -9.14 6.59
C PHE A 132 -13.04 -8.21 7.81
N PRO A 133 -12.96 -8.72 9.05
CA PRO A 133 -13.03 -7.89 10.25
C PRO A 133 -11.96 -6.81 10.27
N GLY A 134 -12.37 -5.54 10.39
CA GLY A 134 -11.46 -4.39 10.42
C GLY A 134 -11.19 -3.76 9.05
N ALA A 135 -11.66 -4.33 7.93
CA ALA A 135 -11.48 -3.76 6.60
C ALA A 135 -12.04 -2.33 6.45
N LYS A 136 -13.08 -1.98 7.25
CA LYS A 136 -13.62 -0.62 7.37
C LYS A 136 -12.63 0.43 7.91
N HIS A 137 -11.48 0.01 8.46
CA HIS A 137 -10.41 0.92 8.87
C HIS A 137 -9.58 1.39 7.67
N CYS A 138 -9.61 0.66 6.55
CA CYS A 138 -9.05 1.10 5.29
C CYS A 138 -9.92 2.19 4.67
N LEU A 139 -9.32 2.97 3.78
CA LEU A 139 -9.96 4.04 3.03
C LEU A 139 -10.04 3.65 1.56
N ARG A 140 -11.14 4.03 0.92
CA ARG A 140 -11.29 4.02 -0.53
C ARG A 140 -11.59 5.44 -1.02
N ALA A 141 -11.26 5.71 -2.26
CA ALA A 141 -11.51 6.98 -2.92
C ALA A 141 -11.97 6.72 -4.35
N SER A 142 -12.78 7.60 -4.92
CA SER A 142 -13.13 7.60 -6.34
C SER A 142 -13.63 8.97 -6.81
N PRO A 143 -13.68 9.23 -8.12
CA PRO A 143 -14.08 10.54 -8.66
C PRO A 143 -15.48 10.96 -8.22
N GLU A 144 -16.42 10.01 -8.16
CA GLU A 144 -17.84 10.25 -7.88
C GLU A 144 -18.10 10.61 -6.41
N THR A 145 -17.15 10.27 -5.55
CA THR A 145 -17.42 9.92 -4.16
C THR A 145 -16.53 10.73 -3.23
N THR A 146 -15.31 11.04 -3.68
CA THR A 146 -14.31 11.84 -2.96
C THR A 146 -13.68 12.93 -3.84
N LEU A 147 -14.17 13.13 -5.07
CA LEU A 147 -13.63 14.09 -6.05
C LEU A 147 -12.12 13.90 -6.30
N SER A 148 -11.65 12.66 -6.21
CA SER A 148 -10.24 12.27 -6.39
C SER A 148 -10.11 11.12 -7.38
N GLY A 149 -8.89 10.73 -7.74
CA GLY A 149 -8.68 9.45 -8.40
C GLY A 149 -9.19 8.28 -7.54
N GLY A 150 -9.42 7.14 -8.21
CA GLY A 150 -9.67 5.86 -7.55
C GLY A 150 -8.44 5.42 -6.75
N PHE A 151 -8.61 5.21 -5.44
CA PHE A 151 -7.49 4.96 -4.54
C PHE A 151 -7.89 4.07 -3.38
N PHE A 152 -6.92 3.36 -2.80
CA PHE A 152 -7.06 2.55 -1.59
C PHE A 152 -5.91 2.83 -0.64
N ILE A 153 -6.19 2.88 0.67
CA ILE A 153 -5.19 3.09 1.72
C ILE A 153 -5.50 2.17 2.92
N ALA A 154 -4.49 1.45 3.39
CA ALA A 154 -4.51 0.71 4.65
C ALA A 154 -3.36 1.17 5.56
N VAL A 155 -3.68 1.54 6.80
CA VAL A 155 -2.68 1.88 7.82
C VAL A 155 -2.53 0.68 8.75
N ILE A 156 -1.36 0.06 8.74
CA ILE A 156 -1.02 -1.13 9.50
C ILE A 156 -0.06 -0.74 10.61
N GLU A 157 -0.39 -1.07 11.86
CA GLU A 157 0.42 -0.76 13.03
C GLU A 157 0.87 -2.02 13.75
N ARG A 158 2.10 -2.01 14.27
CA ARG A 158 2.59 -3.06 15.15
C ARG A 158 1.76 -3.07 16.43
N VAL A 159 1.35 -4.26 16.86
CA VAL A 159 0.72 -4.45 18.16
C VAL A 159 1.84 -4.40 19.20
N GLU A 160 1.76 -3.45 20.13
CA GLU A 160 2.66 -3.46 21.28
C GLU A 160 2.30 -4.68 22.14
N ALA A 161 3.31 -5.46 22.51
CA ALA A 161 3.10 -6.52 23.50
C ALA A 161 2.54 -5.87 24.78
N PRO A 162 1.53 -6.46 25.43
CA PRO A 162 1.11 -6.00 26.74
C PRO A 162 2.33 -6.01 27.66
N ARG A 163 2.58 -4.86 28.31
CA ARG A 163 3.62 -4.74 29.34
C ARG A 163 3.29 -5.61 30.55
#